data_AF-A0A7W1FDE8-F1
#
_entry.id   AF-A0A7W1FDE8-F1
#
_cell.length_a   1.000
_cell.length_b   1.000
_cell.length_c   1.000
_cell.angle_alpha   90.00
_cell.angle_beta   90.00
_cell.angle_gamma   90.00
#
_symmetry.space_group_name_H-M   'P 1'
#
loop_
_entity.id
_entity.type
_entity.pdbx_description
1 polymer ?
#
loop_
_entity_poly.entity_id
_entity_poly.type
_entity_poly.pdbx_seq_one_letter_code
_entity_poly.pdbx_strand_id
1 'polypeptide(L)'
;MQVSTLLADPAAISLEAFVPQESLIVLRVRVIQKQSKCPLCQTNSKSLHSHYVRQVADLPWHGVAIRLELHTSKFRCRNEVCRRQVFCARLPRVAAHYARKTVRLTSALTLLAFALGGEVGARTASKLNLRVSGDTLLKMMRGGNERPILPVKVLGVDDFAFRRGRSYGTILVDLERRRPIDLLPDRESKTLTKWLTSHPEVEIISRDRSKSYAEGATNGAPAAVQVADRWHLLKNLGEYLERLLLRHHSLWRSKISKAFLPAVDLNRLTTTQATSNAGLKKEKPLVELRPEVAARHLVRTEVYRQVFKLLGQSVPIEQVARSVGKSTRTIFRWVKEGECGVRTRNKKSGLDQYWEFIKNWRANEYDNVIQLWKDLQNMGYCGSSMAVRRYLERKRLVSANKRKRVLRSKVEKKMWSKPIVPLITPRAAVLKLLHADKVKEQEKLVVDQILKSSPEIEKAIELGREFESLLMGRDQTSLDDWLRKAETSSIAEIKSFARGLRQDKSAVQAAVKYEWSQGQVEGQVNRLKLIKRQMYGRAKFDLLKARVIHQA
;
A
#
# COMPACT_ATOMS: atom_id res chain seq x y z
N MET A 1 -21.62 32.83 12.94
CA MET A 1 -20.95 32.95 11.62
C MET A 1 -19.84 33.98 11.73
N GLN A 2 -18.58 33.62 11.48
CA GLN A 2 -17.53 34.64 11.28
C GLN A 2 -17.79 35.30 9.94
N VAL A 3 -18.09 36.60 9.93
CA VAL A 3 -18.21 37.38 8.69
C VAL A 3 -16.84 37.37 8.01
N SER A 4 -16.76 36.78 6.82
CA SER A 4 -15.55 36.81 6.01
C SER A 4 -15.37 38.20 5.42
N THR A 5 -14.42 38.96 5.95
CA THR A 5 -14.17 40.34 5.54
C THR A 5 -12.97 40.42 4.58
N LEU A 6 -13.02 41.37 3.65
CA LEU A 6 -11.93 41.59 2.68
C LEU A 6 -10.61 41.92 3.40
N LEU A 7 -10.68 42.69 4.49
CA LEU A 7 -9.54 43.03 5.35
C LEU A 7 -9.38 42.05 6.52
N ALA A 8 -8.14 41.87 6.99
CA ALA A 8 -7.81 40.94 8.07
C ALA A 8 -8.44 41.31 9.44
N ASP A 9 -8.67 42.60 9.69
CA ASP A 9 -9.37 43.09 10.89
C ASP A 9 -9.99 44.48 10.62
N PRO A 10 -11.26 44.56 10.15
CA PRO A 10 -11.89 45.84 9.84
C PRO A 10 -12.06 46.79 11.03
N ALA A 11 -12.00 46.27 12.27
CA ALA A 11 -12.06 47.10 13.47
C ALA A 11 -10.72 47.79 13.76
N ALA A 12 -9.62 47.26 13.23
CA ALA A 12 -8.27 47.77 13.48
C ALA A 12 -7.66 48.51 12.28
N ILE A 13 -8.08 48.18 11.05
CA ILE A 13 -7.54 48.74 9.81
C ILE A 13 -8.64 49.23 8.86
N SER A 14 -8.43 50.39 8.25
CA SER A 14 -9.27 50.96 7.20
C SER A 14 -8.54 50.94 5.86
N LEU A 15 -9.24 50.62 4.78
CA LEU A 15 -8.71 50.71 3.41
C LEU A 15 -8.70 52.19 2.98
N GLU A 16 -7.54 52.66 2.50
CA GLU A 16 -7.38 54.02 1.97
C GLU A 16 -7.34 54.02 0.43
N ALA A 17 -6.64 53.06 -0.15
CA ALA A 17 -6.49 52.97 -1.60
C ALA A 17 -6.32 51.53 -2.06
N PHE A 18 -6.79 51.30 -3.27
CA PHE A 18 -6.66 50.07 -4.02
C PHE A 18 -5.78 50.35 -5.23
N VAL A 19 -4.60 49.73 -5.29
CA VAL A 19 -3.62 49.93 -6.38
C VAL A 19 -3.42 48.60 -7.11
N PRO A 20 -4.11 48.39 -8.25
CA PRO A 20 -3.95 47.18 -9.04
C PRO A 20 -2.63 47.21 -9.82
N GLN A 21 -1.96 46.05 -9.89
CA GLN A 21 -0.83 45.77 -10.77
C GLN A 21 -1.11 44.45 -11.50
N GLU A 22 -0.38 44.14 -12.57
CA GLU A 22 -0.65 42.98 -13.44
C GLU A 22 -0.80 41.64 -12.71
N SER A 23 -0.03 41.40 -11.64
CA SER A 23 -0.04 40.13 -10.88
C SER A 23 -0.12 40.32 -9.35
N LEU A 24 -0.41 41.54 -8.91
CA LEU A 24 -0.40 41.92 -7.49
C LEU A 24 -1.38 43.07 -7.26
N ILE A 25 -2.24 42.93 -6.26
CA ILE A 25 -3.04 44.03 -5.74
C ILE A 25 -2.37 44.56 -4.48
N VAL A 26 -2.07 45.85 -4.47
CA VAL A 26 -1.57 46.54 -3.27
C VAL A 26 -2.73 47.29 -2.61
N LEU A 27 -3.03 46.92 -1.38
CA LEU A 27 -4.03 47.61 -0.54
C LEU A 27 -3.30 48.53 0.44
N ARG A 28 -3.48 49.84 0.30
CA ARG A 28 -3.00 50.80 1.31
C ARG A 28 -4.00 50.84 2.44
N VAL A 29 -3.55 50.47 3.64
CA VAL A 29 -4.41 50.36 4.81
C VAL A 29 -3.84 51.16 5.97
N ARG A 30 -4.67 52.00 6.60
CA ARG A 30 -4.31 52.77 7.79
C ARG A 30 -4.81 52.06 9.04
N VAL A 31 -3.98 52.05 10.07
CA VAL A 31 -4.38 51.59 11.41
C VAL A 31 -5.25 52.65 12.08
N ILE A 32 -6.45 52.26 12.53
CA ILE A 32 -7.44 53.16 13.16
C ILE A 32 -7.08 53.42 14.64
N GLN A 33 -6.29 52.53 15.26
CA GLN A 33 -5.93 52.62 16.67
C GLN A 33 -5.11 53.88 17.00
N LYS A 34 -5.67 54.74 17.87
CA LYS A 34 -5.00 55.97 18.37
C LYS A 34 -4.10 55.73 19.60
N GLN A 35 -4.10 54.52 20.15
CA GLN A 35 -3.32 54.16 21.33
C GLN A 35 -2.85 52.71 21.25
N SER A 36 -1.76 52.38 21.94
CA SER A 36 -1.27 51.00 22.03
C SER A 36 -0.55 50.76 23.36
N LYS A 37 -0.52 49.50 23.81
CA LYS A 37 0.18 49.09 25.03
C LYS A 37 1.66 48.81 24.76
N CYS A 38 2.54 49.29 25.64
CA CYS A 38 3.96 48.99 25.56
C CYS A 38 4.18 47.47 25.73
N PRO A 39 4.92 46.79 24.84
CA PRO A 39 5.09 45.34 24.91
C PRO A 39 5.91 44.86 26.12
N LEU A 40 6.63 45.75 26.80
CA LEU A 40 7.42 45.40 27.99
C LEU A 40 6.65 45.65 29.29
N CYS A 41 6.21 46.88 29.53
CA CYS A 41 5.56 47.28 30.79
C CYS A 41 4.03 47.29 30.72
N GLN A 42 3.43 46.99 29.57
CA GLN A 42 1.98 46.99 29.33
C GLN A 42 1.25 48.33 29.53
N THR A 43 1.97 49.40 29.90
CA THR A 43 1.44 50.77 30.01
C THR A 43 0.85 51.22 28.67
N ASN A 44 -0.39 51.67 28.69
CA ASN A 44 -1.06 52.22 27.52
C ASN A 44 -0.50 53.61 27.19
N SER A 45 -0.20 53.85 25.91
CA SER A 45 0.28 55.17 25.45
C SER A 45 -0.54 55.67 24.27
N LYS A 46 -0.91 56.95 24.35
CA LYS A 46 -1.48 57.78 23.27
C LYS A 46 -0.42 58.68 22.61
N SER A 47 0.80 58.69 23.15
CA SER A 47 1.84 59.63 22.73
C SER A 47 2.50 59.18 21.43
N LEU A 48 2.08 59.73 20.31
CA LEU A 48 2.67 59.44 19.00
C LEU A 48 4.13 59.92 18.94
N HIS A 49 5.00 59.12 18.32
CA HIS A 49 6.39 59.46 18.01
C HIS A 49 6.59 59.71 16.53
N SER A 50 6.21 58.73 15.69
CA SER A 50 6.35 58.78 14.24
C SER A 50 5.46 57.72 13.58
N HIS A 51 5.27 57.82 12.27
CA HIS A 51 4.60 56.80 11.45
C HIS A 51 5.61 55.95 10.69
N TYR A 52 5.21 54.75 10.29
CA TYR A 52 5.98 53.91 9.40
C TYR A 52 5.09 52.97 8.61
N VAL A 53 5.60 52.48 7.48
CA VAL A 53 4.88 51.57 6.59
C VAL A 53 5.49 50.17 6.68
N ARG A 54 4.63 49.14 6.68
CA ARG A 54 5.03 47.74 6.57
C ARG A 54 4.38 47.11 5.37
N GLN A 55 5.15 46.33 4.61
CA GLN A 55 4.61 45.47 3.58
C GLN A 55 4.32 44.08 4.14
N VAL A 56 3.06 43.66 4.07
CA VAL A 56 2.58 42.38 4.61
C VAL A 56 1.82 41.64 3.51
N ALA A 57 2.26 40.42 3.18
CA ALA A 57 1.53 39.58 2.23
C ALA A 57 0.23 39.08 2.86
N ASP A 58 -0.81 38.95 2.05
CA ASP A 58 -2.13 38.52 2.50
C ASP A 58 -2.72 37.42 1.59
N LEU A 59 -3.91 36.91 1.94
CA LEU A 59 -4.64 35.97 1.10
C LEU A 59 -4.96 36.57 -0.27
N PRO A 60 -4.89 35.79 -1.35
CA PRO A 60 -5.18 36.25 -2.70
C PRO A 60 -6.67 36.56 -2.88
N TRP A 61 -6.97 37.50 -3.77
CA TRP A 61 -8.34 37.82 -4.18
C TRP A 61 -8.56 37.34 -5.60
N HIS A 62 -9.48 36.38 -5.76
CA HIS A 62 -9.80 35.79 -7.08
C HIS A 62 -8.55 35.29 -7.82
N GLY A 63 -7.61 34.70 -7.08
CA GLY A 63 -6.34 34.24 -7.62
C GLY A 63 -5.29 35.33 -7.84
N VAL A 64 -5.56 36.61 -7.58
CA VAL A 64 -4.53 37.66 -7.64
C VAL A 64 -3.86 37.81 -6.28
N ALA A 65 -2.53 37.85 -6.23
CA ALA A 65 -1.81 38.02 -4.98
C ALA A 65 -2.15 39.37 -4.33
N ILE A 66 -2.24 39.43 -3.00
CA ILE A 66 -2.48 40.68 -2.26
C ILE A 66 -1.28 41.03 -1.38
N ARG A 67 -0.93 42.32 -1.34
CA ARG A 67 -0.01 42.91 -0.37
C ARG A 67 -0.67 44.08 0.33
N LEU A 68 -0.63 44.09 1.66
CA LEU A 68 -1.02 45.23 2.47
C LEU A 68 0.17 46.16 2.65
N GLU A 69 0.02 47.42 2.25
CA GLU A 69 0.85 48.53 2.70
C GLU A 69 0.24 49.09 3.97
N LEU A 70 0.70 48.55 5.10
CA LEU A 70 0.15 48.84 6.42
C LEU A 70 0.80 50.10 7.00
N HIS A 71 0.06 51.21 6.99
CA HIS A 71 0.44 52.49 7.57
C HIS A 71 0.12 52.47 9.07
N THR A 72 1.16 52.44 9.89
CA THR A 72 1.06 52.26 11.34
C THR A 72 1.93 53.25 12.11
N SER A 73 1.77 53.29 13.43
CA SER A 73 2.32 54.31 14.31
C SER A 73 3.32 53.72 15.30
N LYS A 74 4.34 54.51 15.63
CA LYS A 74 5.23 54.31 16.78
C LYS A 74 4.79 55.23 17.92
N PHE A 75 4.73 54.71 19.13
CA PHE A 75 4.36 55.43 20.34
C PHE A 75 5.55 55.59 21.28
N ARG A 76 5.60 56.68 22.03
CA ARG A 76 6.51 56.87 23.17
C ARG A 76 5.92 56.20 24.42
N CYS A 77 6.67 55.39 25.13
CA CYS A 77 6.26 54.88 26.44
C CYS A 77 6.29 56.03 27.45
N ARG A 78 5.22 56.16 28.25
CA ARG A 78 5.13 57.18 29.32
C ARG A 78 5.51 56.65 30.70
N ASN A 79 5.89 55.38 30.79
CA ASN A 79 6.45 54.82 32.01
C ASN A 79 7.95 55.13 32.05
N GLU A 80 8.35 55.99 32.98
CA GLU A 80 9.73 56.48 33.16
C GLU A 80 10.69 55.36 33.56
N VAL A 81 10.20 54.33 34.26
CA VAL A 81 11.00 53.17 34.70
C VAL A 81 11.17 52.15 33.56
N CYS A 82 10.44 52.29 32.46
CA CYS A 82 10.50 51.34 31.36
C CYS A 82 11.69 51.60 30.43
N ARG A 83 12.61 50.63 30.31
CA ARG A 83 13.72 50.66 29.35
C ARG A 83 13.31 50.87 27.88
N ARG A 84 12.04 50.62 27.54
CA ARG A 84 11.52 50.79 26.18
C ARG A 84 10.90 52.16 26.05
N GLN A 85 11.64 53.10 25.46
CA GLN A 85 11.16 54.46 25.23
C GLN A 85 10.22 54.59 24.02
N VAL A 86 10.44 53.83 22.94
CA VAL A 86 9.61 53.87 21.72
C VAL A 86 9.20 52.47 21.29
N PHE A 87 7.92 52.25 20.98
CA PHE A 87 7.41 50.96 20.50
C PHE A 87 6.40 51.10 19.37
N CYS A 88 6.33 50.08 18.51
CA CYS A 88 5.36 50.04 17.41
C CYS A 88 3.98 49.55 17.89
N ALA A 89 2.92 50.09 17.28
CA ALA A 89 1.55 49.61 17.48
C ALA A 89 1.45 48.10 17.23
N ARG A 90 0.72 47.39 18.09
CA ARG A 90 0.54 45.93 18.02
C ARG A 90 -0.82 45.58 17.42
N LEU A 91 -0.79 44.81 16.33
CA LEU A 91 -1.98 44.34 15.61
C LEU A 91 -2.01 42.81 15.59
N PRO A 92 -2.20 42.15 16.76
CA PRO A 92 -2.06 40.69 16.87
C PRO A 92 -3.04 39.92 15.98
N ARG A 93 -4.20 40.50 15.63
CA ARG A 93 -5.18 39.89 14.72
C ARG A 93 -4.82 40.04 13.23
N VAL A 94 -4.03 41.06 12.87
CA VAL A 94 -3.62 41.32 11.48
C VAL A 94 -2.31 40.62 11.18
N ALA A 95 -1.25 40.93 11.93
CA ALA A 95 0.09 40.37 11.74
C ALA A 95 0.92 40.47 13.01
N ALA A 96 1.65 39.39 13.34
CA ALA A 96 2.58 39.40 14.45
C ALA A 96 3.73 40.41 14.26
N HIS A 97 4.46 40.68 15.34
CA HIS A 97 5.63 41.56 15.31
C HIS A 97 6.67 41.04 14.33
N TYR A 98 7.22 41.92 13.48
CA TYR A 98 8.12 41.57 12.37
C TYR A 98 7.59 40.58 11.32
N ALA A 99 6.36 40.06 11.47
CA ALA A 99 5.78 39.17 10.46
C ALA A 99 5.60 39.90 9.12
N ARG A 100 5.96 39.20 8.04
CA ARG A 100 5.76 39.67 6.66
C ARG A 100 4.51 39.07 6.00
N LYS A 101 3.68 38.40 6.80
CA LYS A 101 2.43 37.73 6.38
C LYS A 101 1.34 38.06 7.40
N THR A 102 0.10 38.15 6.94
CA THR A 102 -1.04 38.25 7.85
C THR A 102 -1.22 36.95 8.65
N VAL A 103 -1.93 37.03 9.77
CA VAL A 103 -2.29 35.85 10.57
C VAL A 103 -3.13 34.88 9.73
N ARG A 104 -4.12 35.38 8.99
CA ARG A 104 -4.96 34.54 8.11
C ARG A 104 -4.16 33.85 7.00
N LEU A 105 -3.21 34.55 6.37
CA LEU A 105 -2.31 33.93 5.38
C LEU A 105 -1.42 32.87 6.04
N THR A 106 -0.88 33.16 7.22
CA THR A 106 -0.06 32.21 7.98
C THR A 106 -0.86 30.95 8.31
N SER A 107 -2.11 31.08 8.76
CA SER A 107 -3.00 29.94 9.03
C SER A 107 -3.26 29.08 7.78
N ALA A 108 -3.55 29.71 6.63
CA ALA A 108 -3.75 28.98 5.38
C ALA A 108 -2.49 28.23 4.93
N LEU A 109 -1.32 28.86 5.03
CA LEU A 109 -0.04 28.24 4.72
C LEU A 109 0.29 27.09 5.69
N THR A 110 -0.01 27.23 6.98
CA THR A 110 0.15 26.15 7.97
C THR A 110 -0.71 24.94 7.62
N LEU A 111 -1.96 25.15 7.21
CA LEU A 111 -2.84 24.06 6.75
C LEU A 111 -2.25 23.31 5.56
N LEU A 112 -1.76 24.04 4.55
CA LEU A 112 -1.09 23.45 3.39
C LEU A 112 0.18 22.70 3.78
N ALA A 113 0.97 23.26 4.71
CA ALA A 113 2.19 22.64 5.20
C ALA A 113 1.92 21.28 5.86
N PHE A 114 0.93 21.20 6.75
CA PHE A 114 0.58 19.94 7.42
C PHE A 114 -0.08 18.92 6.48
N ALA A 115 -0.90 19.38 5.52
CA ALA A 115 -1.55 18.50 4.55
C ALA A 115 -0.59 17.93 3.50
N LEU A 116 0.31 18.74 2.94
CA LEU A 116 1.10 18.40 1.76
C LEU A 116 2.61 18.28 2.03
N GLY A 117 3.12 18.87 3.10
CA GLY A 117 4.57 18.98 3.37
C GLY A 117 5.22 20.17 2.65
N GLY A 118 6.55 20.16 2.55
CA GLY A 118 7.35 21.28 2.02
C GLY A 118 7.14 21.55 0.52
N GLU A 119 7.87 20.86 -0.36
CA GLU A 119 7.86 21.15 -1.81
C GLU A 119 6.51 20.94 -2.50
N VAL A 120 5.74 19.92 -2.10
CA VAL A 120 4.39 19.72 -2.63
C VAL A 120 3.48 20.86 -2.17
N GLY A 121 3.58 21.27 -0.90
CA GLY A 121 2.83 22.40 -0.37
C GLY A 121 3.17 23.71 -1.07
N ALA A 122 4.45 23.98 -1.33
CA ALA A 122 4.90 25.19 -2.03
C ALA A 122 4.41 25.24 -3.49
N ARG A 123 4.46 24.11 -4.21
CA ARG A 123 3.92 24.03 -5.58
C ARG A 123 2.40 24.24 -5.63
N THR A 124 1.66 23.66 -4.68
CA THR A 124 0.21 23.89 -4.58
C THR A 124 -0.10 25.33 -4.18
N ALA A 125 0.63 25.88 -3.21
CA ALA A 125 0.50 27.27 -2.79
C ALA A 125 0.74 28.24 -3.96
N SER A 126 1.76 27.98 -4.79
CA SER A 126 2.02 28.77 -5.99
C SER A 126 0.85 28.77 -6.98
N LYS A 127 0.17 27.63 -7.19
CA LYS A 127 -1.03 27.55 -8.04
C LYS A 127 -2.23 28.32 -7.47
N LEU A 128 -2.24 28.52 -6.16
CA LEU A 128 -3.23 29.33 -5.45
C LEU A 128 -2.76 30.79 -5.27
N ASN A 129 -1.66 31.20 -5.90
CA ASN A 129 -1.03 32.53 -5.73
C ASN A 129 -0.64 32.89 -4.28
N LEU A 130 -0.38 31.86 -3.47
CA LEU A 130 0.21 31.96 -2.14
C LEU A 130 1.73 31.78 -2.25
N ARG A 131 2.49 32.88 -2.24
CA ARG A 131 3.96 32.84 -2.41
C ARG A 131 4.67 32.35 -1.15
N VAL A 132 5.23 31.15 -1.18
CA VAL A 132 5.98 30.53 -0.07
C VAL A 132 6.98 29.49 -0.58
N SER A 133 8.11 29.31 0.09
CA SER A 133 9.06 28.22 -0.20
C SER A 133 8.77 26.96 0.61
N GLY A 134 9.19 25.80 0.10
CA GLY A 134 9.08 24.52 0.82
C GLY A 134 9.73 24.58 2.20
N ASP A 135 10.94 25.14 2.30
CA ASP A 135 11.63 25.33 3.57
C ASP A 135 10.87 26.20 4.57
N THR A 136 10.16 27.23 4.09
CA THR A 136 9.34 28.07 4.97
C THR A 136 8.18 27.27 5.54
N LEU A 137 7.52 26.44 4.72
CA LEU A 137 6.46 25.54 5.20
C LEU A 137 7.00 24.54 6.22
N LEU A 138 8.18 23.94 5.97
CA LEU A 138 8.82 23.04 6.93
C LEU A 138 9.16 23.74 8.26
N LYS A 139 9.63 24.99 8.22
CA LYS A 139 9.89 25.81 9.42
C LYS A 139 8.59 26.10 10.18
N MET A 140 7.50 26.41 9.48
CA MET A 140 6.19 26.65 10.08
C MET A 140 5.66 25.40 10.79
N MET A 141 5.87 24.21 10.23
CA MET A 141 5.48 22.95 10.86
C MET A 141 6.29 22.66 12.13
N ARG A 142 7.61 22.91 12.09
CA ARG A 142 8.50 22.73 13.26
C ARG A 142 8.19 23.71 14.39
N GLY A 143 7.96 24.97 14.06
CA GLY A 143 7.56 26.00 15.03
C GLY A 143 6.10 25.89 15.45
N GLY A 144 5.34 24.95 14.87
CA GLY A 144 3.90 24.84 15.03
C GLY A 144 3.42 24.09 16.26
N ASN A 145 4.29 23.48 17.08
CA ASN A 145 3.82 22.57 18.12
C ASN A 145 4.54 22.68 19.46
N GLU A 146 3.75 22.92 20.50
CA GLU A 146 3.51 21.97 21.59
C GLU A 146 2.03 22.15 21.99
N ARG A 147 1.14 21.25 21.52
CA ARG A 147 -0.18 21.18 22.14
C ARG A 147 0.00 20.46 23.47
N PRO A 148 -0.58 20.95 24.57
CA PRO A 148 -0.54 20.22 25.83
C PRO A 148 -1.17 18.84 25.58
N ILE A 149 -0.45 17.79 25.97
CA ILE A 149 -0.99 16.44 25.98
C ILE A 149 -2.12 16.47 27.01
N LEU A 150 -3.35 16.23 26.56
CA LEU A 150 -4.48 16.09 27.48
C LEU A 150 -4.31 14.78 28.24
N PRO A 151 -4.79 14.68 29.50
CA PRO A 151 -4.75 13.44 30.26
C PRO A 151 -5.31 12.25 29.47
N VAL A 152 -4.58 11.13 29.48
CA VAL A 152 -4.90 9.90 28.73
C VAL A 152 -5.05 8.73 29.69
N LYS A 153 -6.26 8.18 29.80
CA LYS A 153 -6.51 7.00 30.64
C LYS A 153 -6.18 5.69 29.95
N VAL A 154 -6.49 5.61 28.66
CA VAL A 154 -6.31 4.39 27.86
C VAL A 154 -5.33 4.63 26.73
N LEU A 155 -4.15 4.03 26.87
CA LEU A 155 -3.02 4.20 25.98
C LEU A 155 -2.83 2.99 25.06
N GLY A 156 -2.73 3.23 23.77
CA GLY A 156 -2.27 2.28 22.77
C GLY A 156 -0.80 2.49 22.45
N VAL A 157 -0.01 1.43 22.53
CA VAL A 157 1.43 1.42 22.25
C VAL A 157 1.72 0.42 21.14
N ASP A 158 2.38 0.87 20.07
CA ASP A 158 2.83 0.01 18.98
C ASP A 158 4.10 0.57 18.32
N ASP A 159 4.82 -0.28 17.58
CA ASP A 159 6.01 0.12 16.83
C ASP A 159 5.70 0.59 15.41
N PHE A 160 6.54 1.49 14.90
CA PHE A 160 6.55 1.84 13.48
C PHE A 160 7.98 1.87 12.96
N ALA A 161 8.19 1.29 11.77
CA ALA A 161 9.50 1.34 11.14
C ALA A 161 9.74 2.72 10.49
N PHE A 162 10.83 3.42 10.79
CA PHE A 162 11.30 4.59 10.02
C PHE A 162 11.74 4.18 8.62
N ARG A 163 12.61 3.17 8.56
CA ARG A 163 13.00 2.45 7.34
C ARG A 163 12.80 0.98 7.60
N ARG A 164 12.12 0.29 6.68
CA ARG A 164 11.73 -1.11 6.85
C ARG A 164 12.94 -1.96 7.23
N GLY A 165 12.85 -2.67 8.37
CA GLY A 165 13.86 -3.61 8.85
C GLY A 165 15.16 -2.99 9.39
N ARG A 166 15.17 -1.70 9.75
CA ARG A 166 16.38 -1.05 10.32
C ARG A 166 16.09 -0.35 11.64
N SER A 167 15.42 0.80 11.58
CA SER A 167 15.11 1.62 12.75
C SER A 167 13.60 1.71 12.96
N TYR A 168 13.22 1.62 14.23
CA TYR A 168 11.84 1.61 14.69
C TYR A 168 11.66 2.74 15.72
N GLY A 169 10.49 3.36 15.72
CA GLY A 169 10.03 4.25 16.78
C GLY A 169 8.73 3.72 17.36
N THR A 170 8.26 4.32 18.44
CA THR A 170 7.00 3.94 19.09
C THR A 170 5.95 4.99 18.81
N ILE A 171 4.72 4.59 18.48
CA ILE A 171 3.57 5.49 18.42
C ILE A 171 2.73 5.31 19.68
N LEU A 172 2.35 6.43 20.28
CA LEU A 172 1.48 6.50 21.44
C LEU A 172 0.14 7.08 21.02
N VAL A 173 -0.94 6.40 21.38
CA VAL A 173 -2.28 6.70 20.90
C VAL A 173 -3.27 6.70 22.05
N ASP A 174 -4.03 7.78 22.19
CA ASP A 174 -5.19 7.84 23.08
C ASP A 174 -6.32 7.02 22.44
N LEU A 175 -6.65 5.87 23.04
CA LEU A 175 -7.64 4.94 22.51
C LEU A 175 -9.08 5.46 22.69
N GLU A 176 -9.34 6.28 23.71
CA GLU A 176 -10.66 6.88 23.95
C GLU A 176 -10.96 7.93 22.88
N ARG A 177 -10.02 8.86 22.65
CA ARG A 177 -10.17 9.94 21.66
C ARG A 177 -9.73 9.54 20.25
N ARG A 178 -9.25 8.31 20.10
CA ARG A 178 -8.80 7.71 18.84
C ARG A 178 -7.72 8.51 18.10
N ARG A 179 -6.80 9.14 18.83
CA ARG A 179 -5.83 10.08 18.27
C ARG A 179 -4.38 9.82 18.74
N PRO A 180 -3.37 9.96 17.85
CA PRO A 180 -1.97 9.93 18.27
C PRO A 180 -1.65 11.10 19.20
N ILE A 181 -1.04 10.80 20.35
CA ILE A 181 -0.64 11.81 21.33
C ILE A 181 0.85 12.11 21.23
N ASP A 182 1.66 11.09 20.94
CA ASP A 182 3.10 11.25 20.82
C ASP A 182 3.76 10.18 19.93
N LEU A 183 4.97 10.48 19.46
CA LEU A 183 5.90 9.53 18.89
C LEU A 183 7.18 9.51 19.74
N LEU A 184 7.71 8.33 19.99
CA LEU A 184 9.02 8.12 20.60
C LEU A 184 10.06 7.77 19.52
N PRO A 185 11.33 8.18 19.70
CA PRO A 185 12.36 8.02 18.67
C PRO A 185 12.84 6.56 18.49
N ASP A 186 12.56 5.69 19.46
CA ASP A 186 13.00 4.29 19.51
C ASP A 186 11.87 3.37 20.03
N ARG A 187 12.21 2.09 20.23
CA ARG A 187 11.34 1.04 20.80
C ARG A 187 11.86 0.50 22.14
N GLU A 188 12.72 1.27 22.80
CA GLU A 188 13.40 0.87 24.03
C GLU A 188 12.48 1.01 25.24
N SER A 189 12.60 0.06 26.18
CA SER A 189 11.84 0.08 27.43
C SER A 189 12.05 1.39 28.20
N LYS A 190 13.30 1.87 28.29
CA LYS A 190 13.68 3.09 29.01
C LYS A 190 12.95 4.34 28.51
N THR A 191 12.82 4.48 27.20
CA THR A 191 12.17 5.63 26.57
C THR A 191 10.67 5.64 26.86
N LEU A 192 10.02 4.47 26.80
CA LEU A 192 8.62 4.31 27.18
C LEU A 192 8.40 4.55 28.68
N THR A 193 9.25 3.99 29.55
CA THR A 193 9.19 4.22 31.00
C THR A 193 9.21 5.71 31.31
N LYS A 194 10.18 6.44 30.75
CA LYS A 194 10.31 7.90 30.98
C LYS A 194 9.04 8.66 30.58
N TRP A 195 8.40 8.28 29.48
CA TRP A 195 7.16 8.92 29.03
C TRP A 195 5.98 8.60 29.94
N LEU A 196 5.86 7.34 30.39
CA LEU A 196 4.79 6.92 31.30
C LEU A 196 4.92 7.53 32.69
N THR A 197 6.14 7.71 33.21
CA THR A 197 6.36 8.37 34.51
C THR A 197 5.87 9.83 34.53
N SER A 198 5.85 10.52 33.38
CA SER A 198 5.27 11.87 33.27
C SER A 198 3.75 11.88 33.04
N HIS A 199 3.12 10.71 32.90
CA HIS A 199 1.68 10.55 32.67
C HIS A 199 1.09 9.49 33.63
N PRO A 200 1.04 9.78 34.95
CA PRO A 200 0.54 8.84 35.96
C PRO A 200 -0.98 8.57 35.83
N GLU A 201 -1.70 9.36 35.04
CA GLU A 201 -3.12 9.17 34.77
C GLU A 201 -3.46 7.97 33.88
N VAL A 202 -2.45 7.30 33.30
CA VAL A 202 -2.65 6.13 32.43
C VAL A 202 -3.10 4.93 33.28
N GLU A 203 -4.34 4.51 33.09
CA GLU A 203 -4.97 3.39 33.81
C GLU A 203 -4.87 2.07 33.01
N ILE A 204 -4.88 2.13 31.67
CA ILE A 204 -4.87 0.97 30.78
C ILE A 204 -3.85 1.15 29.65
N ILE A 205 -3.04 0.13 29.40
CA ILE A 205 -2.05 0.10 28.31
C ILE A 205 -2.33 -1.09 27.39
N SER A 206 -2.89 -0.83 26.21
CA SER A 206 -2.91 -1.81 25.12
C SER A 206 -1.53 -1.86 24.47
N ARG A 207 -0.95 -3.06 24.36
CA ARG A 207 0.36 -3.30 23.70
C ARG A 207 0.39 -4.63 22.95
N ASP A 208 1.38 -4.78 22.09
CA ASP A 208 1.72 -6.09 21.54
C ASP A 208 2.37 -6.99 22.62
N ARG A 209 2.89 -8.15 22.20
CA ARG A 209 3.58 -9.11 23.08
C ARG A 209 5.09 -8.87 23.19
N SER A 210 5.57 -7.66 22.88
CA SER A 210 6.98 -7.31 23.01
C SER A 210 7.40 -7.24 24.48
N LYS A 211 8.51 -7.91 24.81
CA LYS A 211 9.13 -7.84 26.14
C LYS A 211 9.52 -6.40 26.51
N SER A 212 10.01 -5.61 25.55
CA SER A 212 10.46 -4.24 25.83
C SER A 212 9.30 -3.32 26.23
N TYR A 213 8.13 -3.49 25.62
CA TYR A 213 6.94 -2.73 26.00
C TYR A 213 6.31 -3.24 27.29
N ALA A 214 6.34 -4.55 27.55
CA ALA A 214 5.94 -5.11 28.83
C ALA A 214 6.79 -4.53 29.98
N GLU A 215 8.11 -4.56 29.84
CA GLU A 215 9.04 -3.98 30.81
C GLU A 215 8.83 -2.47 30.95
N GLY A 216 8.70 -1.76 29.83
CA GLY A 216 8.47 -0.30 29.84
C GLY A 216 7.19 0.10 30.56
N ALA A 217 6.09 -0.63 30.32
CA ALA A 217 4.81 -0.45 30.97
C ALA A 217 4.88 -0.75 32.48
N THR A 218 5.42 -1.91 32.86
CA THR A 218 5.57 -2.31 34.27
C THR A 218 6.40 -1.30 35.06
N ASN A 219 7.49 -0.79 34.50
CA ASN A 219 8.38 0.15 35.18
C ASN A 219 7.84 1.59 35.17
N GLY A 220 7.13 1.99 34.11
CA GLY A 220 6.67 3.37 33.93
C GLY A 220 5.30 3.68 34.51
N ALA A 221 4.41 2.69 34.52
CA ALA A 221 3.05 2.79 35.05
C ALA A 221 2.65 1.45 35.71
N PRO A 222 3.21 1.12 36.90
CA PRO A 222 3.01 -0.17 37.55
C PRO A 222 1.55 -0.45 37.95
N ALA A 223 0.75 0.60 38.17
CA ALA A 223 -0.67 0.49 38.48
C ALA A 223 -1.55 0.28 37.23
N ALA A 224 -1.01 0.50 36.02
CA ALA A 224 -1.77 0.41 34.80
C ALA A 224 -2.02 -1.05 34.39
N VAL A 225 -3.24 -1.36 33.99
CA VAL A 225 -3.59 -2.67 33.47
C VAL A 225 -3.06 -2.80 32.04
N GLN A 226 -2.15 -3.74 31.84
CA GLN A 226 -1.66 -4.08 30.51
C GLN A 226 -2.67 -4.98 29.80
N VAL A 227 -3.01 -4.67 28.56
CA VAL A 227 -3.93 -5.43 27.70
C VAL A 227 -3.16 -5.91 26.48
N ALA A 228 -3.10 -7.23 26.29
CA ALA A 228 -2.45 -7.81 25.13
C ALA A 228 -3.29 -7.62 23.86
N ASP A 229 -2.63 -7.36 22.74
CA ASP A 229 -3.33 -7.25 21.46
C ASP A 229 -3.92 -8.59 20.99
N ARG A 230 -5.25 -8.62 20.83
CA ARG A 230 -5.99 -9.76 20.31
C ARG A 230 -5.51 -10.21 18.93
N TRP A 231 -5.16 -9.27 18.04
CA TRP A 231 -4.68 -9.66 16.71
C TRP A 231 -3.36 -10.42 16.79
N HIS A 232 -2.42 -9.95 17.60
CA HIS A 232 -1.16 -10.66 17.84
C HIS A 232 -1.39 -12.04 18.47
N LEU A 233 -2.35 -12.18 19.39
CA LEU A 233 -2.71 -13.47 19.99
C LEU A 233 -3.26 -14.46 18.94
N LEU A 234 -4.21 -14.02 18.11
CA LEU A 234 -4.79 -14.85 17.05
C LEU A 234 -3.79 -15.17 15.94
N LYS A 235 -2.93 -14.21 15.58
CA LYS A 235 -1.84 -14.44 14.62
C LYS A 235 -0.85 -15.48 15.15
N ASN A 236 -0.44 -15.39 16.41
CA ASN A 236 0.42 -16.40 17.03
C ASN A 236 -0.25 -17.77 17.02
N LEU A 237 -1.52 -17.89 17.43
CA LEU A 237 -2.27 -19.14 17.31
C LEU A 237 -2.21 -19.70 15.88
N GLY A 238 -2.48 -18.85 14.89
CA GLY A 238 -2.43 -19.23 13.48
C GLY A 238 -1.06 -19.75 13.04
N GLU A 239 0.04 -19.15 13.51
CA GLU A 239 1.41 -19.60 13.23
C GLU A 239 1.72 -20.97 13.86
N TYR A 240 1.21 -21.25 15.06
CA TYR A 240 1.35 -22.57 15.70
C TYR A 240 0.53 -23.64 14.98
N LEU A 241 -0.72 -23.33 14.58
CA LEU A 241 -1.55 -24.23 13.79
C LEU A 241 -0.96 -24.47 12.39
N GLU A 242 -0.34 -23.46 11.79
CA GLU A 242 0.35 -23.58 10.50
C GLU A 242 1.51 -24.59 10.60
N ARG A 243 2.30 -24.55 11.67
CA ARG A 243 3.36 -25.53 11.94
C ARG A 243 2.82 -26.95 12.07
N LEU A 244 1.70 -27.12 12.78
CA LEU A 244 1.04 -28.43 12.90
C LEU A 244 0.58 -28.95 11.53
N LEU A 245 -0.07 -28.11 10.71
CA LEU A 245 -0.50 -28.49 9.37
C LEU A 245 0.68 -28.75 8.42
N LEU A 246 1.81 -28.06 8.60
CA LEU A 246 3.04 -28.33 7.87
C LEU A 246 3.62 -29.70 8.23
N ARG A 247 3.63 -30.08 9.51
CA ARG A 247 4.06 -31.41 9.98
C ARG A 247 3.25 -32.53 9.33
N HIS A 248 1.93 -32.32 9.22
CA HIS A 248 1.00 -33.30 8.64
C HIS A 248 0.74 -33.09 7.14
N HIS A 249 1.55 -32.27 6.45
CA HIS A 249 1.27 -31.81 5.08
C HIS A 249 1.07 -32.93 4.05
N SER A 250 1.86 -34.00 4.12
CA SER A 250 1.73 -35.16 3.22
C SER A 250 0.41 -35.90 3.42
N LEU A 251 -0.03 -36.08 4.67
CA LEU A 251 -1.21 -36.85 5.05
C LEU A 251 -2.49 -36.18 4.57
N TRP A 252 -2.71 -34.91 4.94
CA TRP A 252 -3.94 -34.22 4.58
C TRP A 252 -3.99 -33.90 3.08
N ARG A 253 -2.84 -33.64 2.44
CA ARG A 253 -2.79 -33.44 0.98
C ARG A 253 -3.12 -34.71 0.20
N SER A 254 -2.68 -35.88 0.69
CA SER A 254 -3.05 -37.18 0.11
C SER A 254 -4.56 -37.42 0.20
N LYS A 255 -5.19 -37.14 1.35
CA LYS A 255 -6.65 -37.29 1.51
C LYS A 255 -7.45 -36.36 0.60
N ILE A 256 -7.06 -35.09 0.47
CA ILE A 256 -7.69 -34.17 -0.49
C ILE A 256 -7.48 -34.69 -1.91
N SER A 257 -6.26 -35.10 -2.29
CA SER A 257 -6.02 -35.62 -3.64
C SER A 257 -6.90 -36.83 -3.95
N LYS A 258 -7.11 -37.75 -3.00
CA LYS A 258 -8.01 -38.90 -3.15
C LYS A 258 -9.47 -38.49 -3.27
N ALA A 259 -9.93 -37.54 -2.45
CA ALA A 259 -11.32 -37.07 -2.47
C ALA A 259 -11.69 -36.28 -3.74
N PHE A 260 -10.70 -35.65 -4.40
CA PHE A 260 -10.90 -34.82 -5.59
C PHE A 260 -10.40 -35.46 -6.89
N LEU A 261 -9.91 -36.71 -6.88
CA LEU A 261 -9.68 -37.48 -8.10
C LEU A 261 -11.06 -37.86 -8.69
N PRO A 262 -11.36 -37.53 -9.95
CA PRO A 262 -12.53 -38.11 -10.60
C PRO A 262 -12.30 -39.61 -10.72
N ALA A 263 -13.27 -40.43 -10.32
CA ALA A 263 -13.41 -41.75 -10.94
C ALA A 263 -13.46 -41.50 -12.45
N VAL A 264 -12.42 -41.92 -13.17
CA VAL A 264 -12.39 -41.82 -14.63
C VAL A 264 -13.41 -42.82 -15.13
N ASP A 265 -14.64 -42.36 -15.36
CA ASP A 265 -15.67 -43.15 -16.01
C ASP A 265 -15.40 -43.15 -17.52
N LEU A 266 -14.78 -44.23 -18.02
CA LEU A 266 -14.43 -44.41 -19.43
C LEU A 266 -15.67 -44.38 -20.36
N ASN A 267 -16.89 -44.44 -19.82
CA ASN A 267 -18.13 -44.51 -20.60
C ASN A 267 -18.65 -43.16 -21.13
N ARG A 268 -18.02 -42.02 -20.79
CA ARG A 268 -18.43 -40.70 -21.34
C ARG A 268 -17.84 -40.35 -22.72
N LEU A 269 -17.04 -41.23 -23.32
CA LEU A 269 -16.44 -41.00 -24.65
C LEU A 269 -17.27 -41.57 -25.82
N THR A 270 -18.36 -42.29 -25.56
CA THR A 270 -19.14 -42.99 -26.60
C THR A 270 -20.56 -42.49 -26.81
N THR A 271 -20.98 -41.40 -26.17
CA THR A 271 -22.32 -40.84 -26.45
C THR A 271 -22.30 -39.32 -26.40
N THR A 272 -22.07 -38.71 -27.56
CA THR A 272 -22.70 -37.43 -27.87
C THR A 272 -23.11 -37.48 -29.33
N GLN A 273 -24.33 -37.95 -29.52
CA GLN A 273 -25.06 -37.91 -30.76
C GLN A 273 -25.13 -36.47 -31.27
N ALA A 274 -25.15 -36.37 -32.59
CA ALA A 274 -25.31 -35.16 -33.36
C ALA A 274 -26.56 -34.38 -32.93
N THR A 275 -26.37 -33.11 -32.57
CA THR A 275 -27.41 -32.10 -32.75
C THR A 275 -26.80 -30.93 -33.51
N SER A 276 -27.18 -30.89 -34.79
CA SER A 276 -27.00 -29.80 -35.73
C SER A 276 -27.57 -28.49 -35.18
N ASN A 277 -26.73 -27.47 -35.09
CA ASN A 277 -27.16 -26.06 -35.19
C ASN A 277 -25.97 -25.24 -35.72
N ALA A 278 -25.74 -25.36 -37.02
CA ALA A 278 -24.81 -24.53 -37.77
C ALA A 278 -25.51 -23.21 -38.14
N GLY A 279 -25.25 -22.16 -37.36
CA GLY A 279 -25.58 -20.80 -37.76
C GLY A 279 -24.69 -20.35 -38.91
N LEU A 280 -25.32 -20.08 -40.06
CA LEU A 280 -24.75 -19.47 -41.25
C LEU A 280 -23.83 -18.30 -40.91
N LYS A 281 -22.54 -18.42 -41.23
CA LYS A 281 -21.60 -17.28 -41.28
C LYS A 281 -21.12 -17.10 -42.72
N LYS A 282 -21.49 -15.93 -43.24
CA LYS A 282 -21.24 -15.38 -44.57
C LYS A 282 -19.84 -15.67 -45.11
N GLU A 283 -19.79 -16.23 -46.33
CA GLU A 283 -18.60 -16.34 -47.16
C GLU A 283 -18.02 -14.94 -47.43
N LYS A 284 -16.69 -14.79 -47.29
CA LYS A 284 -15.97 -13.60 -47.73
C LYS A 284 -15.39 -13.84 -49.13
N PRO A 285 -15.32 -12.80 -49.99
CA PRO A 285 -14.95 -12.99 -51.39
C PRO A 285 -13.51 -13.46 -51.55
N LEU A 286 -13.26 -14.36 -52.52
CA LEU A 286 -11.93 -14.73 -52.97
C LEU A 286 -11.21 -13.50 -53.53
N VAL A 287 -10.26 -12.98 -52.76
CA VAL A 287 -9.27 -12.02 -53.28
C VAL A 287 -8.29 -12.79 -54.18
N GLU A 288 -8.12 -12.32 -55.41
CA GLU A 288 -7.24 -12.86 -56.45
C GLU A 288 -5.87 -13.31 -55.89
N LEU A 289 -5.71 -14.63 -55.76
CA LEU A 289 -4.49 -15.26 -55.25
C LEU A 289 -3.46 -15.31 -56.39
N ARG A 290 -2.23 -14.87 -56.12
CA ARG A 290 -1.09 -15.06 -57.03
C ARG A 290 -0.97 -16.55 -57.42
N PRO A 291 -0.59 -16.91 -58.67
CA PRO A 291 -0.66 -18.28 -59.19
C PRO A 291 0.01 -19.33 -58.27
N GLU A 292 1.14 -18.99 -57.66
CA GLU A 292 1.86 -19.89 -56.74
C GLU A 292 1.13 -20.17 -55.41
N VAL A 293 0.35 -19.21 -54.91
CA VAL A 293 -0.43 -19.37 -53.68
C VAL A 293 -1.71 -20.16 -53.98
N ALA A 294 -2.32 -19.93 -55.14
CA ALA A 294 -3.43 -20.72 -55.66
C ALA A 294 -3.01 -22.20 -55.85
N ALA A 295 -1.87 -22.46 -56.46
CA ALA A 295 -1.33 -23.82 -56.64
C ALA A 295 -1.11 -24.56 -55.30
N ARG A 296 -0.51 -23.89 -54.31
CA ARG A 296 -0.33 -24.48 -52.96
C ARG A 296 -1.64 -24.66 -52.20
N HIS A 297 -2.62 -23.78 -52.42
CA HIS A 297 -3.95 -23.93 -51.85
C HIS A 297 -4.66 -25.13 -52.47
N LEU A 298 -4.61 -25.31 -53.79
CA LEU A 298 -5.17 -26.47 -54.49
C LEU A 298 -4.63 -27.79 -53.97
N VAL A 299 -3.31 -27.93 -53.87
CA VAL A 299 -2.67 -29.15 -53.29
C VAL A 299 -3.17 -29.42 -51.88
N ARG A 300 -3.34 -28.37 -51.08
CA ARG A 300 -3.76 -28.48 -49.68
C ARG A 300 -5.26 -28.78 -49.53
N THR A 301 -6.09 -28.28 -50.43
CA THR A 301 -7.52 -28.61 -50.53
C THR A 301 -7.71 -30.07 -50.95
N GLU A 302 -6.87 -30.58 -51.84
CA GLU A 302 -6.93 -31.98 -52.25
C GLU A 302 -6.56 -32.94 -51.10
N VAL A 303 -5.49 -32.62 -50.37
CA VAL A 303 -5.10 -33.31 -49.14
C VAL A 303 -6.22 -33.24 -48.09
N TYR A 304 -6.93 -32.11 -47.98
CA TYR A 304 -8.08 -31.97 -47.09
C TYR A 304 -9.25 -32.87 -47.49
N ARG A 305 -9.58 -32.96 -48.79
CA ARG A 305 -10.62 -33.87 -49.30
C ARG A 305 -10.30 -35.33 -49.02
N GLN A 306 -9.04 -35.73 -49.22
CA GLN A 306 -8.58 -37.08 -48.91
C GLN A 306 -8.71 -37.42 -47.42
N VAL A 307 -8.36 -36.48 -46.52
CA VAL A 307 -8.56 -36.65 -45.07
C VAL A 307 -10.04 -36.88 -44.74
N PHE A 308 -10.96 -36.08 -45.29
CA PHE A 308 -12.39 -36.24 -45.01
C PHE A 308 -12.98 -37.52 -45.61
N LYS A 309 -12.52 -37.95 -46.79
CA LYS A 309 -12.93 -39.25 -47.39
C LYS A 309 -12.51 -40.43 -46.50
N LEU A 310 -11.28 -40.42 -45.99
CA LEU A 310 -10.77 -41.47 -45.11
C LEU A 310 -11.45 -41.46 -43.73
N LEU A 311 -11.78 -40.28 -43.19
CA LEU A 311 -12.55 -40.16 -41.95
C LEU A 311 -14.00 -40.64 -42.11
N GLY A 312 -14.62 -40.43 -43.28
CA GLY A 312 -15.95 -40.95 -43.61
C GLY A 312 -16.03 -42.49 -43.69
N GLN A 313 -14.88 -43.15 -43.89
CA GLN A 313 -14.74 -44.61 -43.86
C GLN A 313 -14.41 -45.15 -42.46
N SER A 314 -14.59 -44.35 -41.41
CA SER A 314 -14.35 -44.71 -40.00
C SER A 314 -12.90 -45.06 -39.64
N VAL A 315 -11.92 -44.59 -40.43
CA VAL A 315 -10.49 -44.79 -40.13
C VAL A 315 -10.05 -43.86 -38.97
N PRO A 316 -9.31 -44.35 -37.96
CA PRO A 316 -8.81 -43.53 -36.86
C PRO A 316 -7.94 -42.35 -37.32
N ILE A 317 -8.12 -41.18 -36.71
CA ILE A 317 -7.42 -39.91 -37.05
C ILE A 317 -5.89 -40.08 -37.08
N GLU A 318 -5.35 -40.95 -36.23
CA GLU A 318 -3.91 -41.24 -36.14
C GLU A 318 -3.38 -42.00 -37.36
N GLN A 319 -4.18 -42.90 -37.93
CA GLN A 319 -3.86 -43.57 -39.19
C GLN A 319 -4.02 -42.62 -40.37
N VAL A 320 -5.07 -41.80 -40.40
CA VAL A 320 -5.26 -40.76 -41.44
C VAL A 320 -4.11 -39.74 -41.44
N ALA A 321 -3.60 -39.38 -40.25
CA ALA A 321 -2.44 -38.51 -40.11
C ALA A 321 -1.18 -39.09 -40.75
N ARG A 322 -0.95 -40.40 -40.58
CA ARG A 322 0.20 -41.09 -41.18
C ARG A 322 0.06 -41.22 -42.68
N SER A 323 -1.11 -41.62 -43.18
CA SER A 323 -1.31 -41.83 -44.62
C SER A 323 -1.22 -40.53 -45.43
N VAL A 324 -1.71 -39.42 -44.88
CA VAL A 324 -1.73 -38.12 -45.56
C VAL A 324 -0.49 -37.25 -45.23
N GLY A 325 0.40 -37.73 -44.37
CA GLY A 325 1.64 -37.02 -44.01
C GLY A 325 1.41 -35.69 -43.30
N LYS A 326 0.35 -35.58 -42.49
CA LYS A 326 0.00 -34.38 -41.70
C LYS A 326 -0.09 -34.72 -40.22
N SER A 327 0.24 -33.75 -39.35
CA SER A 327 0.11 -33.98 -37.91
C SER A 327 -1.36 -34.14 -37.50
N THR A 328 -1.62 -35.00 -36.52
CA THR A 328 -2.95 -35.20 -35.92
C THR A 328 -3.58 -33.87 -35.50
N ARG A 329 -2.78 -32.96 -34.95
CA ARG A 329 -3.20 -31.60 -34.57
C ARG A 329 -3.70 -30.74 -35.75
N THR A 330 -3.22 -31.00 -36.96
CA THR A 330 -3.66 -30.30 -38.17
C THR A 330 -4.98 -30.86 -38.67
N ILE A 331 -5.14 -32.19 -38.64
CA ILE A 331 -6.40 -32.87 -39.00
C ILE A 331 -7.50 -32.49 -38.01
N PHE A 332 -7.23 -32.51 -36.70
CA PHE A 332 -8.16 -32.04 -35.67
C PHE A 332 -8.61 -30.60 -35.90
N ARG A 333 -7.70 -29.74 -36.35
CA ARG A 333 -8.04 -28.35 -36.68
C ARG A 333 -8.98 -28.28 -37.87
N TRP A 334 -8.68 -29.00 -38.94
CA TRP A 334 -9.52 -29.07 -40.14
C TRP A 334 -10.91 -29.63 -39.86
N VAL A 335 -11.01 -30.71 -39.08
CA VAL A 335 -12.30 -31.29 -38.66
C VAL A 335 -13.11 -30.29 -37.83
N LYS A 336 -12.45 -29.57 -36.92
CA LYS A 336 -13.12 -28.58 -36.07
C LYS A 336 -13.56 -27.33 -36.82
N GLU A 337 -12.73 -26.84 -37.75
CA GLU A 337 -12.96 -25.59 -38.47
C GLU A 337 -13.84 -25.78 -39.72
N GLY A 338 -13.99 -27.01 -40.22
CA GLY A 338 -14.81 -27.33 -41.40
C GLY A 338 -14.21 -26.85 -42.72
N GLU A 339 -13.00 -26.28 -42.70
CA GLU A 339 -12.29 -25.79 -43.88
C GLU A 339 -10.77 -25.82 -43.70
N CYS A 340 -10.05 -25.62 -44.82
CA CYS A 340 -8.60 -25.61 -44.86
C CYS A 340 -8.05 -24.21 -45.17
N GLY A 341 -8.30 -23.22 -44.31
CA GLY A 341 -8.06 -21.79 -44.60
C GLY A 341 -6.68 -21.37 -45.15
N VAL A 342 -6.67 -20.22 -45.86
CA VAL A 342 -5.49 -19.63 -46.53
C VAL A 342 -4.52 -18.99 -45.52
N ARG A 343 -3.22 -19.29 -45.62
CA ARG A 343 -2.18 -18.63 -44.82
C ARG A 343 -1.55 -17.46 -45.58
N THR A 344 -1.67 -16.25 -45.04
CA THR A 344 -0.85 -15.09 -45.45
C THR A 344 0.42 -15.01 -44.58
N ARG A 345 1.56 -14.61 -45.16
CA ARG A 345 2.85 -14.57 -44.45
C ARG A 345 3.14 -13.17 -43.87
N ASN A 346 3.76 -13.14 -42.68
CA ASN A 346 4.29 -11.94 -42.00
C ASN A 346 5.46 -11.29 -42.76
N LYS A 347 5.55 -9.95 -42.71
CA LYS A 347 6.58 -9.09 -43.34
C LYS A 347 8.03 -9.42 -42.89
N LYS A 348 9.02 -9.26 -43.79
CA LYS A 348 10.47 -9.37 -43.52
C LYS A 348 10.93 -8.30 -42.52
N SER A 349 11.96 -8.60 -41.71
CA SER A 349 12.51 -7.69 -40.69
C SER A 349 13.61 -6.83 -41.30
N GLY A 350 13.70 -5.53 -40.97
CA GLY A 350 14.81 -4.65 -41.42
C GLY A 350 16.20 -5.07 -40.92
N LEU A 351 16.29 -6.12 -40.09
CA LEU A 351 17.54 -6.76 -39.65
C LEU A 351 17.97 -7.94 -40.54
N ASP A 352 17.12 -8.37 -41.48
CA ASP A 352 17.47 -9.45 -42.42
C ASP A 352 18.63 -9.02 -43.35
N GLN A 353 18.82 -7.71 -43.60
CA GLN A 353 19.91 -7.19 -44.44
C GLN A 353 21.31 -7.28 -43.80
N TYR A 354 21.39 -7.37 -42.47
CA TYR A 354 22.67 -7.48 -41.73
C TYR A 354 22.98 -8.92 -41.31
N TRP A 355 22.32 -9.90 -41.94
CA TRP A 355 22.36 -11.30 -41.50
C TRP A 355 23.76 -11.92 -41.54
N GLU A 356 24.54 -11.69 -42.60
CA GLU A 356 25.89 -12.28 -42.73
C GLU A 356 26.84 -11.73 -41.66
N PHE A 357 26.76 -10.42 -41.36
CA PHE A 357 27.54 -9.82 -40.28
C PHE A 357 27.18 -10.42 -38.91
N ILE A 358 25.89 -10.55 -38.60
CA ILE A 358 25.41 -11.14 -37.34
C ILE A 358 25.85 -12.61 -37.20
N LYS A 359 25.90 -13.35 -38.31
CA LYS A 359 26.33 -14.75 -38.35
C LYS A 359 27.83 -14.87 -38.07
N ASN A 360 28.67 -14.04 -38.71
CA ASN A 360 30.13 -14.02 -38.49
C ASN A 360 30.49 -13.53 -37.09
N TRP A 361 29.80 -12.51 -36.59
CA TRP A 361 29.97 -12.03 -35.21
C TRP A 361 29.75 -13.13 -34.18
N ARG A 362 28.80 -14.05 -34.45
CA ARG A 362 28.52 -15.17 -33.54
C ARG A 362 29.53 -16.30 -33.64
N ALA A 363 30.17 -16.50 -34.80
CA ALA A 363 31.22 -17.50 -34.96
C ALA A 363 32.45 -17.19 -34.09
N ASN A 364 32.68 -15.92 -33.76
CA ASN A 364 33.77 -15.46 -32.89
C ASN A 364 33.42 -15.49 -31.38
N GLU A 365 32.41 -16.26 -30.96
CA GLU A 365 31.99 -16.50 -29.57
C GLU A 365 31.63 -15.29 -28.68
N TYR A 366 31.46 -14.08 -29.24
CA TYR A 366 31.02 -12.92 -28.47
C TYR A 366 29.56 -13.07 -27.98
N ASP A 367 29.30 -12.79 -26.69
CA ASP A 367 27.97 -12.94 -26.04
C ASP A 367 27.31 -11.60 -25.65
N ASN A 368 27.92 -10.47 -26.02
CA ASN A 368 27.44 -9.14 -25.65
C ASN A 368 26.54 -8.50 -26.72
N VAL A 369 25.22 -8.64 -26.54
CA VAL A 369 24.18 -8.09 -27.44
C VAL A 369 24.23 -6.55 -27.53
N ILE A 370 24.75 -5.86 -26.51
CA ILE A 370 24.87 -4.39 -26.54
C ILE A 370 25.99 -3.98 -27.50
N GLN A 371 27.07 -4.75 -27.54
CA GLN A 371 28.18 -4.50 -28.47
C GLN A 371 27.74 -4.73 -29.92
N LEU A 372 27.08 -5.87 -30.20
CA LEU A 372 26.51 -6.13 -31.53
C LEU A 372 25.55 -5.01 -31.99
N TRP A 373 24.74 -4.48 -31.07
CA TRP A 373 23.85 -3.37 -31.41
C TRP A 373 24.62 -2.11 -31.79
N LYS A 374 25.69 -1.75 -31.07
CA LYS A 374 26.56 -0.61 -31.43
C LYS A 374 27.26 -0.82 -32.77
N ASP A 375 27.74 -2.03 -33.03
CA ASP A 375 28.40 -2.38 -34.29
C ASP A 375 27.40 -2.28 -35.46
N LEU A 376 26.16 -2.73 -35.26
CA LEU A 376 25.08 -2.56 -36.24
C LEU A 376 24.68 -1.09 -36.44
N GLN A 377 24.71 -0.26 -35.39
CA GLN A 377 24.47 1.19 -35.52
C GLN A 377 25.53 1.86 -36.39
N ASN A 378 26.80 1.48 -36.23
CA ASN A 378 27.90 1.97 -37.09
C ASN A 378 27.73 1.55 -38.55
N MET A 379 27.01 0.44 -38.82
CA MET A 379 26.63 -0.02 -40.17
C MET A 379 25.28 0.56 -40.66
N GLY A 380 24.72 1.56 -39.97
CA GLY A 380 23.50 2.27 -40.37
C GLY A 380 22.19 1.69 -39.85
N TYR A 381 22.21 0.79 -38.85
CA TYR A 381 20.98 0.29 -38.23
C TYR A 381 20.42 1.30 -37.20
N CYS A 382 19.25 1.88 -37.47
CA CYS A 382 18.61 2.86 -36.58
C CYS A 382 17.68 2.26 -35.49
N GLY A 383 17.62 0.93 -35.35
CA GLY A 383 16.71 0.28 -34.41
C GLY A 383 17.30 0.06 -33.02
N SER A 384 16.50 -0.50 -32.10
CA SER A 384 16.89 -0.67 -30.70
C SER A 384 17.65 -1.98 -30.42
N SER A 385 18.47 -1.99 -29.37
CA SER A 385 19.16 -3.19 -28.86
C SER A 385 18.19 -4.33 -28.53
N MET A 386 16.97 -4.01 -28.10
CA MET A 386 15.92 -4.99 -27.84
C MET A 386 15.39 -5.65 -29.12
N ALA A 387 15.34 -4.91 -30.23
CA ALA A 387 14.97 -5.46 -31.54
C ALA A 387 16.03 -6.44 -32.06
N VAL A 388 17.33 -6.11 -31.89
CA VAL A 388 18.46 -7.02 -32.17
C VAL A 388 18.38 -8.28 -31.30
N ARG A 389 18.14 -8.14 -29.99
CA ARG A 389 17.95 -9.27 -29.07
C ARG A 389 16.80 -10.19 -29.52
N ARG A 390 15.64 -9.63 -29.84
CA ARG A 390 14.47 -10.39 -30.33
C ARG A 390 14.74 -11.06 -31.67
N TYR A 391 15.54 -10.43 -32.53
CA TYR A 391 15.92 -10.99 -33.82
C TYR A 391 16.85 -12.20 -33.65
N LEU A 392 17.84 -12.13 -32.75
CA LEU A 392 18.69 -13.26 -32.36
C LEU A 392 17.89 -14.41 -31.73
N GLU A 393 16.94 -14.09 -30.84
CA GLU A 393 16.02 -15.08 -30.25
C GLU A 393 15.17 -15.78 -31.34
N ARG A 394 14.67 -15.01 -32.32
CA ARG A 394 13.88 -15.53 -33.45
C ARG A 394 14.70 -16.43 -34.37
N LYS A 395 15.94 -16.04 -34.70
CA LYS A 395 16.89 -16.83 -35.51
C LYS A 395 17.57 -17.95 -34.71
N ARG A 396 17.15 -18.16 -33.45
CA ARG A 396 17.57 -19.27 -32.58
C ARG A 396 19.06 -19.22 -32.16
N LEU A 397 19.69 -18.06 -32.18
CA LEU A 397 21.12 -17.85 -31.90
C LEU A 397 21.46 -17.53 -30.43
N VAL A 398 20.47 -17.53 -29.53
CA VAL A 398 20.70 -17.38 -28.07
C VAL A 398 20.88 -18.76 -27.42
N SER A 399 21.92 -18.91 -26.60
CA SER A 399 22.39 -20.15 -25.97
C SER A 399 21.26 -21.03 -25.39
N ALA A 400 21.33 -22.33 -25.68
CA ALA A 400 20.30 -23.35 -25.41
C ALA A 400 19.95 -23.51 -23.92
N ASN A 401 20.81 -23.05 -23.00
CA ASN A 401 20.58 -23.13 -21.56
C ASN A 401 19.43 -22.24 -21.04
N LYS A 402 19.02 -21.20 -21.77
CA LYS A 402 17.79 -20.45 -21.45
C LYS A 402 16.51 -21.09 -22.03
N ARG A 403 16.61 -21.95 -23.05
CA ARG A 403 15.44 -22.63 -23.64
C ARG A 403 14.79 -23.62 -22.69
N LYS A 404 15.57 -24.36 -21.89
CA LYS A 404 14.99 -25.24 -20.85
C LYS A 404 14.15 -24.48 -19.82
N ARG A 405 14.54 -23.23 -19.48
CA ARG A 405 13.79 -22.39 -18.53
C ARG A 405 12.56 -21.72 -19.14
N VAL A 406 12.63 -21.30 -20.40
CA VAL A 406 11.51 -20.61 -21.08
C VAL A 406 10.48 -21.60 -21.64
N LEU A 407 10.88 -22.77 -22.17
CA LEU A 407 9.92 -23.78 -22.62
C LEU A 407 9.17 -24.43 -21.44
N ARG A 408 9.81 -24.71 -20.30
CA ARG A 408 9.08 -25.13 -19.08
C ARG A 408 8.01 -24.10 -18.71
N SER A 409 8.38 -22.82 -18.68
CA SER A 409 7.44 -21.74 -18.31
C SER A 409 6.30 -21.47 -19.30
N LYS A 410 6.46 -21.83 -20.60
CA LYS A 410 5.44 -21.62 -21.65
C LYS A 410 4.59 -22.85 -21.92
N VAL A 411 5.12 -24.05 -21.71
CA VAL A 411 4.33 -25.30 -21.77
C VAL A 411 3.49 -25.42 -20.49
N GLU A 412 4.01 -25.04 -19.32
CA GLU A 412 3.23 -25.05 -18.07
C GLU A 412 2.06 -24.05 -18.11
N LYS A 413 2.20 -22.88 -18.73
CA LYS A 413 1.14 -21.85 -18.72
C LYS A 413 -0.04 -22.07 -19.68
N LYS A 414 0.03 -23.06 -20.59
CA LYS A 414 -1.06 -23.33 -21.56
C LYS A 414 -1.79 -24.66 -21.36
N MET A 415 -1.47 -25.39 -20.29
CA MET A 415 -2.05 -26.70 -19.96
C MET A 415 -2.65 -26.76 -18.55
N TRP A 416 -2.97 -25.62 -17.93
CA TRP A 416 -3.76 -25.63 -16.69
C TRP A 416 -5.23 -25.61 -17.09
N SER A 417 -5.77 -26.79 -17.41
CA SER A 417 -7.06 -27.15 -16.81
C SER A 417 -6.92 -26.86 -15.32
N LYS A 418 -7.90 -26.15 -14.72
CA LYS A 418 -7.89 -25.85 -13.28
C LYS A 418 -7.47 -27.14 -12.56
N PRO A 419 -6.45 -27.12 -11.68
CA PRO A 419 -6.08 -28.33 -10.96
C PRO A 419 -7.35 -28.86 -10.29
N ILE A 420 -7.68 -30.12 -10.57
CA ILE A 420 -8.89 -30.77 -10.06
C ILE A 420 -8.83 -30.80 -8.51
N VAL A 421 -7.61 -30.76 -7.95
CA VAL A 421 -7.32 -30.59 -6.52
C VAL A 421 -7.05 -29.11 -6.20
N PRO A 422 -7.77 -28.50 -5.24
CA PRO A 422 -7.50 -27.12 -4.84
C PRO A 422 -6.11 -27.00 -4.21
N LEU A 423 -5.26 -26.14 -4.78
CA LEU A 423 -3.96 -25.77 -4.22
C LEU A 423 -4.19 -24.86 -3.00
N ILE A 424 -4.27 -25.46 -1.82
CA ILE A 424 -4.36 -24.73 -0.55
C ILE A 424 -3.01 -24.76 0.18
N THR A 425 -2.55 -23.60 0.64
CA THR A 425 -1.36 -23.50 1.49
C THR A 425 -1.74 -23.80 2.94
N PRO A 426 -0.82 -24.31 3.78
CA PRO A 426 -1.07 -24.52 5.21
C PRO A 426 -1.66 -23.30 5.91
N ARG A 427 -1.10 -22.11 5.67
CA ARG A 427 -1.65 -20.85 6.18
C ARG A 427 -3.09 -20.58 5.76
N ALA A 428 -3.42 -20.81 4.49
CA ALA A 428 -4.79 -20.66 4.00
C ALA A 428 -5.73 -21.72 4.59
N ALA A 429 -5.23 -22.93 4.84
CA ALA A 429 -5.98 -23.99 5.51
C ALA A 429 -6.31 -23.61 6.96
N VAL A 430 -5.36 -23.08 7.74
CA VAL A 430 -5.61 -22.60 9.11
C VAL A 430 -6.76 -21.59 9.15
N LEU A 431 -6.73 -20.57 8.28
CA LEU A 431 -7.78 -19.55 8.21
C LEU A 431 -9.17 -20.15 7.94
N LYS A 432 -9.25 -21.12 7.02
CA LYS A 432 -10.51 -21.81 6.71
C LYS A 432 -10.97 -22.76 7.82
N LEU A 433 -10.02 -23.37 8.54
CA LEU A 433 -10.32 -24.26 9.65
C LEU A 433 -10.82 -23.50 10.88
N LEU A 434 -10.24 -22.33 11.19
CA LEU A 434 -10.71 -21.50 12.30
C LEU A 434 -12.08 -20.86 11.99
N HIS A 435 -12.29 -20.37 10.77
CA HIS A 435 -13.53 -19.68 10.37
C HIS A 435 -14.39 -20.52 9.41
N ALA A 436 -14.68 -21.77 9.78
CA ALA A 436 -15.42 -22.71 8.92
C ALA A 436 -16.84 -22.22 8.54
N ASP A 437 -17.43 -21.35 9.35
CA ASP A 437 -18.70 -20.66 9.12
C ASP A 437 -18.68 -19.73 7.89
N LYS A 438 -17.50 -19.21 7.52
CA LYS A 438 -17.31 -18.26 6.40
C LYS A 438 -16.79 -18.91 5.13
N VAL A 439 -16.71 -20.24 5.10
CA VAL A 439 -16.12 -21.01 3.99
C VAL A 439 -17.18 -21.31 2.93
N LYS A 440 -16.82 -21.16 1.65
CA LYS A 440 -17.71 -21.48 0.52
C LYS A 440 -18.02 -22.98 0.49
N GLU A 441 -19.18 -23.35 -0.04
CA GLU A 441 -19.65 -24.73 -0.08
C GLU A 441 -18.66 -25.72 -0.73
N GLN A 442 -18.00 -25.30 -1.82
CA GLN A 442 -16.94 -26.06 -2.50
C GLN A 442 -15.68 -26.25 -1.65
N GLU A 443 -15.45 -25.39 -0.67
CA GLU A 443 -14.28 -25.41 0.21
C GLU A 443 -14.56 -26.15 1.53
N LYS A 444 -15.83 -26.33 1.93
CA LYS A 444 -16.21 -27.13 3.11
C LYS A 444 -15.72 -28.57 3.00
N LEU A 445 -15.84 -29.17 1.82
CA LEU A 445 -15.31 -30.51 1.57
C LEU A 445 -13.78 -30.58 1.81
N VAL A 446 -13.04 -29.53 1.46
CA VAL A 446 -11.59 -29.47 1.71
C VAL A 446 -11.29 -29.40 3.20
N VAL A 447 -12.02 -28.55 3.93
CA VAL A 447 -11.89 -28.38 5.38
C VAL A 447 -12.18 -29.71 6.10
N ASP A 448 -13.27 -30.39 5.75
CA ASP A 448 -13.65 -31.67 6.33
C ASP A 448 -12.61 -32.77 6.06
N GLN A 449 -12.04 -32.81 4.85
CA GLN A 449 -10.98 -33.77 4.53
C GLN A 449 -9.69 -33.51 5.32
N ILE A 450 -9.39 -32.25 5.64
CA ILE A 450 -8.24 -31.90 6.49
C ILE A 450 -8.51 -32.30 7.94
N LEU A 451 -9.70 -32.04 8.49
CA LEU A 451 -10.06 -32.46 9.85
C LEU A 451 -10.03 -33.99 9.99
N LYS A 452 -10.64 -34.71 9.05
CA LYS A 452 -10.63 -36.19 9.01
C LYS A 452 -9.25 -36.79 8.78
N SER A 453 -8.23 -35.99 8.46
CA SER A 453 -6.89 -36.51 8.16
C SER A 453 -6.13 -36.97 9.40
N SER A 454 -6.34 -36.31 10.55
CA SER A 454 -5.67 -36.64 11.80
C SER A 454 -6.50 -36.13 13.00
N PRO A 455 -6.71 -36.97 14.04
CA PRO A 455 -7.38 -36.54 15.27
C PRO A 455 -6.60 -35.43 15.99
N GLU A 456 -5.28 -35.35 15.82
CA GLU A 456 -4.48 -34.24 16.37
C GLU A 456 -4.85 -32.90 15.74
N ILE A 457 -5.11 -32.87 14.43
CA ILE A 457 -5.48 -31.65 13.71
C ILE A 457 -6.87 -31.21 14.14
N GLU A 458 -7.82 -32.15 14.21
CA GLU A 458 -9.18 -31.88 14.67
C GLU A 458 -9.16 -31.27 16.07
N LYS A 459 -8.47 -31.91 17.03
CA LYS A 459 -8.39 -31.41 18.39
C LYS A 459 -7.67 -30.06 18.50
N ALA A 460 -6.63 -29.83 17.70
CA ALA A 460 -5.93 -28.55 17.67
C ALA A 460 -6.82 -27.40 17.14
N ILE A 461 -7.62 -27.66 16.11
CA ILE A 461 -8.56 -26.68 15.57
C ILE A 461 -9.71 -26.42 16.53
N GLU A 462 -10.21 -27.45 17.24
CA GLU A 462 -11.19 -27.29 18.32
C GLU A 462 -10.67 -26.34 19.40
N LEU A 463 -9.48 -26.62 19.97
CA LEU A 463 -8.84 -25.74 20.95
C LEU A 463 -8.57 -24.33 20.42
N GLY A 464 -8.24 -24.20 19.12
CA GLY A 464 -8.07 -22.91 18.46
C GLY A 464 -9.36 -22.10 18.35
N ARG A 465 -10.48 -22.75 18.02
CA ARG A 465 -11.82 -22.12 17.94
C ARG A 465 -12.35 -21.75 19.32
N GLU A 466 -12.12 -22.59 20.33
CA GLU A 466 -12.41 -22.27 21.73
C GLU A 466 -11.66 -20.99 22.15
N PHE A 467 -10.36 -20.92 21.86
CA PHE A 467 -9.55 -19.73 22.19
C PHE A 467 -10.03 -18.46 21.47
N GLU A 468 -10.39 -18.56 20.18
CA GLU A 468 -10.96 -17.44 19.44
C GLU A 468 -12.28 -16.98 20.07
N SER A 469 -13.16 -17.91 20.44
CA SER A 469 -14.45 -17.62 21.06
C SER A 469 -14.29 -16.96 22.42
N LEU A 470 -13.31 -17.42 23.22
CA LEU A 470 -12.93 -16.85 24.50
C LEU A 470 -12.43 -15.41 24.34
N LEU A 471 -11.54 -15.12 23.37
CA LEU A 471 -11.06 -13.76 23.11
C LEU A 471 -12.15 -12.79 22.62
N MET A 472 -13.17 -13.32 21.96
CA MET A 472 -14.30 -12.55 21.44
C MET A 472 -15.44 -12.40 22.47
N GLY A 473 -15.27 -12.89 23.69
CA GLY A 473 -16.28 -12.83 24.76
C GLY A 473 -17.54 -13.66 24.48
N ARG A 474 -17.46 -14.63 23.57
CA ARG A 474 -18.57 -15.53 23.19
C ARG A 474 -18.61 -16.79 24.04
N ASP A 475 -17.51 -17.09 24.71
CA ASP A 475 -17.35 -18.24 25.59
C ASP A 475 -17.13 -17.75 27.03
N GLN A 476 -17.80 -18.37 27.99
CA GLN A 476 -17.65 -18.08 29.43
C GLN A 476 -16.51 -18.89 30.07
N THR A 477 -15.88 -19.79 29.32
CA THR A 477 -14.75 -20.59 29.80
C THR A 477 -13.62 -19.68 30.28
N SER A 478 -13.11 -19.96 31.49
CA SER A 478 -11.97 -19.23 32.03
C SER A 478 -10.72 -19.49 31.19
N LEU A 479 -9.91 -18.45 30.98
CA LEU A 479 -8.59 -18.58 30.34
C LEU A 479 -7.72 -19.64 31.03
N ASP A 480 -7.83 -19.76 32.35
CA ASP A 480 -7.09 -20.76 33.12
C ASP A 480 -7.50 -22.19 32.80
N ASP A 481 -8.79 -22.43 32.58
CA ASP A 481 -9.27 -23.76 32.21
C ASP A 481 -8.87 -24.09 30.77
N TRP A 482 -8.92 -23.12 29.86
CA TRP A 482 -8.43 -23.31 28.50
C TRP A 482 -6.92 -23.58 28.49
N LEU A 483 -6.12 -22.84 29.26
CA LEU A 483 -4.67 -23.06 29.39
C LEU A 483 -4.36 -24.46 29.94
N ARG A 484 -5.11 -24.92 30.95
CA ARG A 484 -4.96 -26.27 31.51
C ARG A 484 -5.25 -27.33 30.43
N LYS A 485 -6.38 -27.22 29.72
CA LYS A 485 -6.74 -28.12 28.61
C LYS A 485 -5.65 -28.15 27.53
N ALA A 486 -5.17 -26.98 27.11
CA ALA A 486 -4.16 -26.82 26.07
C ALA A 486 -2.80 -27.45 26.47
N GLU A 487 -2.39 -27.31 27.74
CA GLU A 487 -1.15 -27.89 28.26
C GLU A 487 -1.22 -29.41 28.44
N THR A 488 -2.39 -29.95 28.78
CA THR A 488 -2.63 -31.39 28.87
C THR A 488 -2.81 -32.08 27.51
N SER A 489 -3.11 -31.31 26.45
CA SER A 489 -3.30 -31.86 25.10
C SER A 489 -2.05 -32.60 24.61
N SER A 490 -2.15 -33.60 23.74
CA SER A 490 -0.96 -34.28 23.18
C SER A 490 -0.21 -33.45 22.12
N ILE A 491 -0.68 -32.22 21.82
CA ILE A 491 -0.25 -31.43 20.65
C ILE A 491 0.86 -30.45 21.05
N ALA A 492 2.09 -30.71 20.60
CA ALA A 492 3.27 -29.93 20.96
C ALA A 492 3.17 -28.43 20.62
N GLU A 493 2.54 -28.09 19.49
CA GLU A 493 2.33 -26.72 19.02
C GLU A 493 1.38 -25.95 19.95
N ILE A 494 0.28 -26.58 20.37
CA ILE A 494 -0.70 -25.97 21.30
C ILE A 494 -0.11 -25.83 22.70
N LYS A 495 0.63 -26.84 23.21
CA LYS A 495 1.36 -26.71 24.48
C LYS A 495 2.34 -25.53 24.47
N SER A 496 3.07 -25.37 23.37
CA SER A 496 4.06 -24.29 23.24
C SER A 496 3.40 -22.92 23.14
N PHE A 497 2.26 -22.84 22.44
CA PHE A 497 1.42 -21.64 22.44
C PHE A 497 0.92 -21.29 23.84
N ALA A 498 0.34 -22.25 24.57
CA ALA A 498 -0.17 -22.06 25.94
C ALA A 498 0.92 -21.62 26.93
N ARG A 499 2.09 -22.27 26.91
CA ARG A 499 3.26 -21.84 27.70
C ARG A 499 3.68 -20.41 27.36
N GLY A 500 3.63 -20.05 26.08
CA GLY A 500 3.87 -18.69 25.63
C GLY A 500 2.87 -17.70 26.23
N LEU A 501 1.58 -18.03 26.24
CA LEU A 501 0.54 -17.18 26.85
C LEU A 501 0.73 -17.01 28.36
N ARG A 502 1.14 -18.08 29.08
CA ARG A 502 1.39 -18.00 30.53
C ARG A 502 2.42 -16.93 30.92
N GLN A 503 3.44 -16.71 30.10
CA GLN A 503 4.47 -15.69 30.36
C GLN A 503 3.90 -14.25 30.40
N ASP A 504 2.75 -14.02 29.76
CA ASP A 504 2.07 -12.73 29.68
C ASP A 504 0.61 -12.85 30.14
N LYS A 505 0.34 -13.78 31.08
CA LYS A 505 -1.02 -14.21 31.45
C LYS A 505 -1.90 -13.04 31.87
N SER A 506 -1.40 -12.12 32.69
CA SER A 506 -2.16 -10.96 33.16
C SER A 506 -2.66 -10.10 32.00
N ALA A 507 -1.81 -9.86 31.00
CA ALA A 507 -2.18 -9.07 29.83
C ALA A 507 -3.15 -9.81 28.90
N VAL A 508 -3.01 -11.14 28.76
CA VAL A 508 -3.95 -11.97 28.00
C VAL A 508 -5.31 -12.03 28.70
N GLN A 509 -5.34 -12.18 30.02
CA GLN A 509 -6.58 -12.14 30.80
C GLN A 509 -7.29 -10.78 30.65
N ALA A 510 -6.51 -9.69 30.67
CA ALA A 510 -7.04 -8.36 30.44
C ALA A 510 -7.59 -8.20 29.00
N ALA A 511 -6.97 -8.83 27.99
CA ALA A 511 -7.48 -8.87 26.63
C ALA A 511 -8.82 -9.61 26.49
N VAL A 512 -9.15 -10.51 27.41
CA VAL A 512 -10.47 -11.16 27.48
C VAL A 512 -11.48 -10.25 28.19
N LYS A 513 -11.05 -9.59 29.28
CA LYS A 513 -11.93 -8.80 30.16
C LYS A 513 -12.30 -7.43 29.61
N TYR A 514 -11.35 -6.70 29.03
CA TYR A 514 -11.53 -5.29 28.62
C TYR A 514 -11.77 -5.17 27.12
N GLU A 515 -12.59 -4.22 26.69
CA GLU A 515 -12.92 -4.00 25.27
C GLU A 515 -11.75 -3.45 24.42
N TRP A 516 -10.70 -2.94 25.05
CA TRP A 516 -9.59 -2.27 24.38
C TRP A 516 -8.73 -3.21 23.53
N SER A 517 -8.31 -2.74 22.35
CA SER A 517 -7.54 -3.50 21.35
C SER A 517 -6.69 -2.57 20.48
N GLN A 518 -5.68 -3.11 19.78
CA GLN A 518 -4.76 -2.34 18.92
C GLN A 518 -5.34 -1.93 17.57
N GLY A 519 -6.56 -2.35 17.20
CA GLY A 519 -7.09 -2.05 15.86
C GLY A 519 -7.08 -0.56 15.50
N GLN A 520 -7.34 0.31 16.48
CA GLN A 520 -7.27 1.76 16.30
C GLN A 520 -5.82 2.26 16.15
N VAL A 521 -4.87 1.69 16.90
CA VAL A 521 -3.44 2.00 16.80
C VAL A 521 -2.90 1.57 15.44
N GLU A 522 -3.26 0.39 14.94
CA GLU A 522 -2.89 -0.07 13.60
C GLU A 522 -3.40 0.91 12.53
N GLY A 523 -4.62 1.42 12.68
CA GLY A 523 -5.16 2.50 11.85
C GLY A 523 -4.27 3.74 11.84
N GLN A 524 -3.81 4.17 13.02
CA GLN A 524 -2.90 5.31 13.15
C GLN A 524 -1.49 5.02 12.62
N VAL A 525 -0.98 3.81 12.79
CA VAL A 525 0.29 3.35 12.17
C VAL A 525 0.17 3.40 10.65
N ASN A 526 -0.98 3.02 10.08
CA ASN A 526 -1.22 3.09 8.64
C ASN A 526 -1.32 4.53 8.14
N ARG A 527 -1.96 5.42 8.91
CA ARG A 527 -1.94 6.87 8.64
C ARG A 527 -0.53 7.45 8.72
N LEU A 528 0.27 7.06 9.71
CA LEU A 528 1.68 7.45 9.83
C LEU A 528 2.48 6.98 8.61
N LYS A 529 2.29 5.73 8.16
CA LYS A 529 2.92 5.21 6.93
C LYS A 529 2.53 6.03 5.70
N LEU A 530 1.29 6.49 5.59
CA LEU A 530 0.84 7.38 4.52
C LEU A 530 1.56 8.74 4.58
N ILE A 531 1.62 9.38 5.75
CA ILE A 531 2.33 10.65 5.96
C ILE A 531 3.80 10.51 5.54
N LYS A 532 4.47 9.43 5.96
CA LYS A 532 5.86 9.14 5.55
C LYS A 532 6.01 9.01 4.03
N ARG A 533 5.07 8.35 3.35
CA ARG A 533 5.07 8.20 1.89
C ARG A 533 4.86 9.54 1.18
N GLN A 534 3.96 10.39 1.68
CA GLN A 534 3.78 11.76 1.18
C GLN A 534 5.07 12.59 1.28
N MET A 535 5.95 12.28 2.25
CA MET A 535 7.24 12.94 2.44
C MET A 535 8.40 12.23 1.73
N TYR A 536 8.12 11.25 0.88
CA TYR A 536 9.14 10.44 0.19
C TYR A 536 10.19 9.82 1.13
N GLY A 537 9.80 9.55 2.39
CA GLY A 537 10.72 9.04 3.41
C GLY A 537 11.79 10.02 3.91
N ARG A 538 11.70 11.32 3.55
CA ARG A 538 12.66 12.37 3.92
C ARG A 538 12.23 13.20 5.14
N ALA A 539 11.40 12.63 6.01
CA ALA A 539 10.99 13.26 7.25
C ALA A 539 11.98 12.88 8.37
N LYS A 540 12.74 13.87 8.87
CA LYS A 540 13.41 13.73 10.18
C LYS A 540 12.33 13.54 11.28
N PHE A 541 12.74 12.97 12.41
CA PHE A 541 11.81 12.58 13.48
C PHE A 541 10.94 13.74 13.98
N ASP A 542 11.55 14.90 14.23
CA ASP A 542 10.88 16.15 14.62
C ASP A 542 9.69 16.49 13.69
N LEU A 543 9.94 16.43 12.39
CA LEU A 543 8.95 16.80 11.37
C LEU A 543 7.87 15.72 11.22
N LEU A 544 8.24 14.44 11.34
CA LEU A 544 7.28 13.34 11.33
C LEU A 544 6.33 13.44 12.53
N LYS A 545 6.88 13.63 13.73
CA LYS A 545 6.15 13.84 14.98
C LYS A 545 5.18 15.01 14.85
N ALA A 546 5.66 16.17 14.38
CA ALA A 546 4.82 17.34 14.18
C ALA A 546 3.60 17.05 13.27
N ARG A 547 3.78 16.33 12.15
CA ARG A 547 2.68 16.02 11.22
C ARG A 547 1.68 15.03 11.77
N VAL A 548 2.15 13.98 12.43
CA VAL A 548 1.28 12.92 12.96
C VAL A 548 0.36 13.50 14.04
N ILE A 549 0.93 14.30 14.95
CA ILE A 549 0.21 14.92 16.09
C ILE A 549 -0.69 16.08 15.64
N HIS A 550 -0.28 16.91 14.68
CA HIS A 550 -1.09 18.09 14.29
C HIS A 550 -2.46 17.71 13.67
N GLN A 551 -2.50 16.62 12.92
CA GLN A 551 -3.70 16.10 12.26
C GLN A 551 -4.43 15.04 13.11
N ALA A 552 -4.05 14.87 14.38
CA ALA A 552 -4.60 13.90 15.32
C ALA A 552 -5.88 14.40 16.00
#